data_AF-A0A7V3DEW6-F1
#
_entry.id   AF-A0A7V3DEW6-F1
#
_cell.length_a   1.000
_cell.length_b   1.000
_cell.length_c   1.000
_cell.angle_alpha   90.00
_cell.angle_beta   90.00
_cell.angle_gamma   90.00
#
_symmetry.space_group_name_H-M   'P 1'
#
loop_
_entity.id
_entity.type
_entity.pdbx_description
1 polymer ?
#
loop_
_entity_poly.entity_id
_entity_poly.type
_entity_poly.pdbx_seq_one_letter_code
_entity_poly.pdbx_strand_id
1 'polypeptide(L)'
;MKHSCDRNGPRDSSSGMTLLELMLAVGVLTLTLSYVFGSLLSVNAAGNITEGRAVAAAEVTSVLESMQGMSLDTLIACQPPVRTALRGETVTLECFKADGTALTLPTTSALIGTPIPSPLPIRCTVAWQDDRGRNLALNATQLFYAY
;
A
#
# COMPACT_ATOMS: atom_id res chain seq x y z
N MET A 1 -57.30 -62.65 31.53
CA MET A 1 -57.17 -61.32 32.15
C MET A 1 -55.94 -60.64 31.55
N LYS A 2 -56.12 -59.52 30.85
CA LYS A 2 -55.07 -58.73 30.19
C LYS A 2 -54.41 -57.81 31.23
N HIS A 3 -53.10 -57.88 31.40
CA HIS A 3 -52.32 -56.82 32.05
C HIS A 3 -51.38 -56.21 31.01
N SER A 4 -51.79 -55.06 30.49
CA SER A 4 -50.95 -54.16 29.71
C SER A 4 -50.21 -53.26 30.70
N CYS A 5 -48.91 -53.51 30.91
CA CYS A 5 -48.05 -52.56 31.61
C CYS A 5 -47.42 -51.63 30.57
N ASP A 6 -47.94 -50.41 30.55
CA ASP A 6 -47.47 -49.29 29.75
C ASP A 6 -46.08 -48.85 30.26
N ARG A 7 -45.04 -49.01 29.43
CA ARG A 7 -43.66 -48.66 29.75
C ARG A 7 -43.32 -47.32 29.10
N ASN A 8 -43.92 -46.24 29.60
CA ASN A 8 -43.54 -44.88 29.24
C ASN A 8 -42.62 -44.31 30.33
N GLY A 9 -41.31 -44.47 30.14
CA GLY A 9 -40.32 -43.68 30.87
C GLY A 9 -40.39 -42.21 30.42
N PRO A 10 -39.96 -41.26 31.27
CA PRO A 10 -39.96 -39.84 30.92
C PRO A 10 -39.12 -39.64 29.66
N ARG A 11 -39.72 -39.02 28.64
CA ARG A 11 -39.00 -38.60 27.44
C ARG A 11 -38.05 -37.47 27.84
N ASP A 12 -36.76 -37.77 27.88
CA ASP A 12 -35.67 -36.84 28.19
C ASP A 12 -35.70 -35.64 27.23
N SER A 13 -36.36 -34.56 27.67
CA SER A 13 -36.43 -33.27 26.97
C SER A 13 -35.07 -32.56 26.91
N SER A 14 -34.04 -33.12 27.54
CA SER A 14 -32.65 -32.65 27.56
C SER A 14 -31.88 -32.94 26.26
N SER A 15 -32.26 -33.99 25.53
CA SER A 15 -31.52 -34.43 24.33
C SER A 15 -31.75 -33.49 23.13
N GLY A 16 -32.94 -32.89 23.01
CA GLY A 16 -33.22 -31.88 21.98
C GLY A 16 -32.58 -30.52 22.25
N MET A 17 -32.45 -30.14 23.52
CA MET A 17 -31.83 -28.88 23.95
C MET A 17 -30.31 -28.89 23.75
N THR A 18 -29.66 -30.03 24.03
CA THR A 18 -28.22 -30.23 23.84
C THR A 18 -27.81 -30.21 22.37
N LEU A 19 -28.64 -30.71 21.46
CA LEU A 19 -28.37 -30.64 20.01
C LEU A 19 -28.45 -29.20 19.50
N LEU A 20 -29.42 -28.41 19.98
CA LEU A 20 -29.56 -26.99 19.64
C LEU A 20 -28.40 -26.15 20.19
N GLU A 21 -27.98 -26.40 21.43
CA GLU A 21 -26.82 -25.75 22.05
C GLU A 21 -25.52 -26.07 21.29
N LEU A 22 -25.34 -27.33 20.87
CA LEU A 22 -24.19 -27.73 20.06
C LEU A 22 -24.20 -27.05 18.69
N MET A 23 -25.35 -26.97 18.03
CA MET A 23 -25.47 -26.27 16.74
C MET A 23 -25.20 -24.76 16.86
N LEU A 24 -25.71 -24.13 17.93
CA LEU A 24 -25.42 -22.72 18.22
C LEU A 24 -23.92 -22.52 18.49
N ALA A 25 -23.31 -23.36 19.33
CA ALA A 25 -21.89 -23.29 19.66
C ALA A 25 -21.00 -23.47 18.42
N VAL A 26 -21.32 -24.43 17.55
CA VAL A 26 -20.63 -24.64 16.28
C VAL A 26 -20.83 -23.44 15.33
N GLY A 27 -22.01 -22.83 15.30
CA GLY A 27 -22.27 -21.62 14.53
C GLY A 27 -21.40 -20.43 14.97
N VAL A 28 -21.37 -20.16 16.28
CA VAL A 28 -20.52 -19.10 16.85
C VAL A 28 -19.03 -19.40 16.63
N LEU A 29 -18.61 -20.66 16.78
CA LEU A 29 -17.25 -21.09 16.50
C LEU A 29 -16.88 -20.87 15.03
N THR A 30 -17.79 -21.15 14.10
CA THR A 30 -17.56 -20.95 12.67
C THR A 30 -17.42 -19.46 12.32
N LEU A 31 -18.27 -18.61 12.90
CA LEU A 31 -18.19 -17.16 12.71
C LEU A 31 -16.89 -16.57 13.28
N THR A 32 -16.50 -17.01 14.47
CA THR A 32 -15.25 -16.56 15.10
C THR A 32 -14.02 -17.02 14.32
N LEU A 33 -13.95 -18.28 13.87
CA LEU A 33 -12.88 -18.75 12.99
C LEU A 33 -12.82 -17.94 11.69
N SER A 34 -13.96 -17.70 11.05
CA SER A 34 -14.03 -16.91 9.81
C SER A 34 -13.47 -15.49 10.00
N TYR A 35 -13.80 -14.87 11.14
CA TYR A 35 -13.29 -13.54 11.48
C TYR A 35 -11.77 -13.54 11.75
N VAL A 36 -11.26 -14.54 12.45
CA VAL A 36 -9.81 -14.69 12.71
C VAL A 36 -9.05 -14.88 11.40
N PHE A 37 -9.50 -15.79 10.53
CA PHE A 37 -8.86 -16.02 9.22
C PHE A 37 -8.95 -14.78 8.32
N GLY A 38 -10.09 -14.10 8.29
CA GLY A 38 -10.23 -12.83 7.57
C GLY A 38 -9.26 -11.76 8.08
N SER A 39 -9.08 -11.67 9.40
CA SER A 39 -8.14 -10.74 10.02
C SER A 39 -6.69 -11.04 9.66
N LEU A 40 -6.29 -12.32 9.66
CA LEU A 40 -4.92 -12.73 9.28
C LEU A 40 -4.59 -12.39 7.82
N LEU A 41 -5.52 -12.65 6.89
CA LEU A 41 -5.33 -12.30 5.47
C LEU A 41 -5.24 -10.79 5.27
N SER A 42 -5.99 -10.01 6.04
CA SER A 42 -5.94 -8.55 6.02
C SER A 42 -4.59 -8.02 6.53
N VAL A 43 -4.11 -8.54 7.66
CA VAL A 43 -2.82 -8.15 8.26
C VAL A 43 -1.65 -8.47 7.32
N ASN A 44 -1.65 -9.65 6.70
CA ASN A 44 -0.59 -10.02 5.76
C ASN A 44 -0.57 -9.10 4.53
N ALA A 45 -1.75 -8.79 3.97
CA ALA A 45 -1.85 -7.84 2.86
C ALA A 45 -1.41 -6.42 3.24
N ALA A 46 -1.66 -6.00 4.48
CA ALA A 46 -1.17 -4.73 5.00
C ALA A 46 0.36 -4.72 5.15
N GLY A 47 0.96 -5.84 5.61
CA GLY A 47 2.41 -6.01 5.75
C GLY A 47 3.17 -5.77 4.45
N ASN A 48 2.77 -6.43 3.37
CA ASN A 48 3.44 -6.27 2.07
C ASN A 48 3.35 -4.84 1.52
N ILE A 49 2.23 -4.14 1.77
CA ILE A 49 2.08 -2.74 1.38
C ILE A 49 3.01 -1.83 2.20
N THR A 50 3.15 -2.10 3.50
CA THR A 50 4.05 -1.32 4.35
C THR A 50 5.51 -1.51 3.98
N GLU A 51 5.92 -2.73 3.65
CA GLU A 51 7.28 -3.00 3.16
C GLU A 51 7.54 -2.30 1.83
N GLY A 52 6.65 -2.46 0.84
CA GLY A 52 6.78 -1.79 -0.45
C GLY A 52 6.83 -0.25 -0.33
N ARG A 53 6.05 0.32 0.61
CA ARG A 53 6.12 1.75 0.93
C ARG A 53 7.44 2.15 1.58
N ALA A 54 7.99 1.32 2.46
CA ALA A 54 9.27 1.61 3.10
C ALA A 54 10.42 1.60 2.08
N VAL A 55 10.43 0.64 1.16
CA VAL A 55 11.38 0.59 0.04
C VAL A 55 11.21 1.81 -0.86
N ALA A 56 9.98 2.12 -1.28
CA ALA A 56 9.72 3.29 -2.12
C ALA A 56 10.13 4.61 -1.45
N ALA A 57 9.94 4.74 -0.13
CA ALA A 57 10.37 5.92 0.62
C ALA A 57 11.91 6.04 0.62
N ALA A 58 12.63 4.94 0.86
CA ALA A 58 14.09 4.93 0.81
C ALA A 58 14.61 5.29 -0.58
N GLU A 59 13.98 4.78 -1.64
CA GLU A 59 14.34 5.11 -3.04
C GLU A 59 14.08 6.59 -3.36
N VAL A 60 12.91 7.13 -3.00
CA VAL A 60 12.61 8.55 -3.19
C VAL A 60 13.63 9.43 -2.49
N THR A 61 13.96 9.12 -1.24
CA THR A 61 14.97 9.86 -0.47
C THR A 61 16.35 9.74 -1.13
N SER A 62 16.77 8.54 -1.51
CA SER A 62 18.08 8.32 -2.16
C SER A 62 18.22 9.11 -3.46
N VAL A 63 17.18 9.13 -4.29
CA VAL A 63 17.18 9.90 -5.55
C VAL A 63 17.30 11.40 -5.26
N LEU A 64 16.50 11.94 -4.35
CA LEU A 64 16.53 13.37 -4.01
C LEU A 64 17.86 13.79 -3.36
N GLU A 65 18.42 12.93 -2.50
CA GLU A 65 19.75 13.14 -1.91
C GLU A 65 20.85 13.15 -2.97
N SER A 66 20.77 12.25 -3.96
CA SER A 66 21.76 12.21 -5.05
C SER A 66 21.77 13.51 -5.88
N MET A 67 20.62 14.19 -5.97
CA MET A 67 20.47 15.47 -6.66
C MET A 67 20.97 16.65 -5.83
N GLN A 68 21.20 16.45 -4.53
CA GLN A 68 21.65 17.52 -3.64
C GLN A 68 23.09 17.95 -3.98
N GLY A 69 23.29 19.24 -4.19
CA GLY A 69 24.60 19.80 -4.56
C GLY A 69 24.94 19.70 -6.04
N MET A 70 24.03 19.19 -6.89
CA MET A 70 24.17 19.28 -8.34
C MET A 70 24.00 20.72 -8.82
N SER A 71 24.71 21.08 -9.90
CA SER A 71 24.46 22.34 -10.61
C SER A 71 23.07 22.31 -11.28
N LEU A 72 22.50 23.49 -11.56
CA LEU A 72 21.18 23.58 -12.21
C LEU A 72 21.11 22.81 -13.53
N ASP A 73 22.13 22.94 -14.39
CA ASP A 73 22.17 22.25 -15.68
C ASP A 73 22.21 20.73 -15.53
N THR A 74 22.97 20.22 -14.55
CA THR A 74 23.03 18.78 -14.26
C THR A 74 21.72 18.27 -13.65
N LEU A 75 21.09 19.09 -12.82
CA LEU A 75 19.87 18.76 -12.10
C LEU A 75 18.66 18.68 -13.04
N ILE A 76 18.52 19.61 -13.99
CA ILE A 76 17.42 19.56 -14.99
C ILE A 76 17.66 18.47 -16.04
N ALA A 77 18.91 18.11 -16.31
CA ALA A 77 19.27 16.99 -17.19
C ALA A 77 19.31 15.64 -16.45
N CYS A 78 18.98 15.61 -15.15
CA CYS A 78 19.05 14.40 -14.34
C CYS A 78 18.05 13.35 -14.84
N GLN A 79 18.55 12.14 -15.06
CA GLN A 79 17.72 10.99 -15.42
C GLN A 79 17.52 10.11 -14.18
N PRO A 80 16.27 9.71 -13.86
CA PRO A 80 16.03 8.83 -12.73
C PRO A 80 16.76 7.49 -12.91
N PRO A 81 17.35 6.93 -11.83
CA PRO A 81 18.01 5.63 -11.89
C PRO A 81 16.98 4.54 -12.21
N VAL A 82 17.39 3.56 -13.03
CA VAL A 82 16.59 2.35 -13.24
C VAL A 82 16.81 1.43 -12.04
N ARG A 83 15.74 1.19 -11.28
CA ARG A 83 15.71 0.32 -10.11
C ARG A 83 14.73 -0.83 -10.34
N THR A 84 14.97 -1.93 -9.64
CA THR A 84 14.18 -3.18 -9.75
C THR A 84 13.85 -3.75 -8.38
N ALA A 85 13.89 -2.91 -7.33
CA ALA A 85 13.63 -3.33 -5.97
C ALA A 85 12.14 -3.67 -5.78
N LEU A 86 11.25 -3.02 -6.54
CA LEU A 86 9.82 -3.26 -6.54
C LEU A 86 9.34 -3.82 -7.88
N ARG A 87 8.23 -4.57 -7.84
CA ARG A 87 7.61 -5.12 -9.04
C ARG A 87 7.01 -3.99 -9.88
N GLY A 88 7.41 -3.90 -11.14
CA GLY A 88 6.91 -2.84 -12.05
C GLY A 88 7.31 -1.44 -11.59
N GLU A 89 8.42 -1.32 -10.87
CA GLU A 89 8.93 -0.05 -10.36
C GLU A 89 9.19 0.94 -11.49
N THR A 90 8.69 2.16 -11.32
CA THR A 90 8.94 3.28 -12.21
C THR A 90 9.24 4.51 -11.38
N VAL A 91 10.41 5.11 -11.60
CA VAL A 91 10.84 6.34 -10.95
C VAL A 91 10.71 7.48 -11.94
N THR A 92 9.96 8.52 -11.58
CA THR A 92 9.76 9.72 -12.40
C THR A 92 10.13 10.97 -11.63
N LEU A 93 10.84 11.87 -12.31
CA LEU A 93 11.23 13.17 -11.77
C LEU A 93 10.47 14.27 -12.51
N GLU A 94 9.98 15.26 -11.77
CA GLU A 94 9.28 16.42 -12.31
C GLU A 94 9.78 17.68 -11.62
N CYS A 95 10.08 18.73 -12.38
CA CYS A 95 10.30 20.07 -11.82
C CYS A 95 9.07 20.95 -12.04
N PHE A 96 8.90 21.97 -11.21
CA PHE A 96 7.80 22.92 -11.35
C PHE A 96 8.28 24.28 -11.84
N LYS A 97 7.56 24.82 -12.82
CA LYS A 97 7.74 26.21 -13.29
C LYS A 97 7.15 27.20 -12.28
N ALA A 98 7.41 28.49 -12.50
CA ALA A 98 6.87 29.57 -11.66
C ALA A 98 5.32 29.64 -11.69
N ASP A 99 4.70 29.16 -12.77
CA ASP A 99 3.24 29.08 -12.93
C ASP A 99 2.62 27.83 -12.28
N GLY A 100 3.44 26.95 -11.69
CA GLY A 100 3.00 25.69 -11.08
C GLY A 100 2.87 24.52 -12.07
N THR A 101 3.20 24.70 -13.34
CA THR A 101 3.19 23.62 -14.33
C THR A 101 4.31 22.62 -14.05
N ALA A 102 3.97 21.33 -13.97
CA ALA A 102 4.93 20.25 -13.86
C ALA A 102 5.59 19.95 -15.21
N LEU A 103 6.90 19.74 -15.20
CA LEU A 103 7.71 19.38 -16.35
C LEU A 103 8.58 18.18 -16.00
N THR A 104 8.45 17.09 -16.76
CA THR A 104 9.20 15.86 -16.52
C THR A 104 10.69 16.08 -16.82
N LEU A 105 11.56 15.54 -15.95
CA LEU A 105 13.00 15.49 -16.15
C LEU A 105 13.38 14.16 -16.84
N PRO A 106 14.42 14.15 -17.70
CA PRO A 106 15.31 15.27 -18.04
C PRO A 106 14.65 16.30 -18.96
N THR A 107 15.00 17.57 -18.78
CA THR A 107 14.49 18.71 -19.56
C THR A 107 15.57 19.77 -19.80
N THR A 108 15.19 20.91 -20.41
CA THR A 108 16.08 22.03 -20.70
C THR A 108 15.60 23.31 -20.04
N SER A 109 16.51 24.22 -19.72
CA SER A 109 16.22 25.53 -19.11
C SER A 109 15.25 26.37 -19.95
N ALA A 110 15.34 26.25 -21.27
CA ALA A 110 14.43 26.89 -22.21
C ALA A 110 12.95 26.48 -22.01
N LEU A 111 12.70 25.22 -21.63
CA LEU A 111 11.35 24.72 -21.40
C LEU A 111 10.80 25.10 -20.02
N ILE A 112 11.67 25.28 -19.02
CA ILE A 112 11.30 25.72 -17.67
C ILE A 112 10.85 27.19 -17.70
N GLY A 113 11.49 28.00 -18.55
CA GLY A 113 11.21 29.42 -18.70
C GLY A 113 12.14 30.28 -17.86
N THR A 114 12.29 31.54 -18.29
CA THR A 114 13.14 32.54 -17.64
C THR A 114 12.28 33.63 -16.98
N PRO A 115 12.51 33.99 -15.71
CA PRO A 115 13.51 33.44 -14.81
C PRO A 115 13.14 32.04 -14.30
N ILE A 116 14.14 31.18 -14.11
CA ILE A 116 13.95 29.87 -13.50
C ILE A 116 13.58 30.07 -12.02
N PRO A 117 12.57 29.36 -11.49
CA PRO A 117 12.20 29.46 -10.09
C PRO A 117 13.41 29.11 -9.20
N SER A 118 13.71 29.99 -8.25
CA SER A 118 14.69 29.73 -7.19
C SER A 118 14.02 29.95 -5.82
N PRO A 119 13.92 28.91 -4.98
CA PRO A 119 14.36 27.53 -5.22
C PRO A 119 13.46 26.81 -6.24
N LEU A 120 14.05 25.87 -7.00
CA LEU A 120 13.37 25.02 -7.97
C LEU A 120 12.72 23.82 -7.24
N PRO A 121 11.39 23.68 -7.26
CA PRO A 121 10.73 22.51 -6.68
C PRO A 121 10.89 21.31 -7.62
N ILE A 122 11.36 20.19 -7.08
CA ILE A 122 11.42 18.90 -7.78
C ILE A 122 10.63 17.88 -7.00
N ARG A 123 9.72 17.20 -7.69
CA ARG A 123 8.99 16.04 -7.18
C ARG A 123 9.58 14.77 -7.77
N CYS A 124 9.96 13.86 -6.89
CA CYS A 124 10.26 12.48 -7.23
C CYS A 124 9.04 11.63 -6.92
N THR A 125 8.65 10.77 -7.85
CA THR A 125 7.56 9.81 -7.67
C THR A 125 8.08 8.41 -8.00
N VAL A 126 7.92 7.48 -7.06
CA VAL A 126 8.17 6.05 -7.25
C VAL A 126 6.81 5.36 -7.32
N ALA A 127 6.51 4.76 -8.46
CA ALA A 127 5.32 3.94 -8.67
C ALA A 127 5.69 2.47 -8.77
N TRP A 128 4.86 1.58 -8.23
CA TRP A 128 5.09 0.13 -8.27
C TRP A 128 3.77 -0.64 -8.25
N GLN A 129 3.83 -1.94 -8.50
CA GLN A 129 2.71 -2.86 -8.40
C GLN A 129 2.82 -3.73 -7.14
N ASP A 130 1.71 -3.89 -6.43
CA ASP A 130 1.61 -4.88 -5.37
C ASP A 130 1.37 -6.30 -5.93
N ASP A 131 1.36 -7.30 -5.04
CA ASP A 131 1.15 -8.72 -5.42
C ASP A 131 -0.22 -8.96 -6.06
N ARG A 132 -1.19 -8.07 -5.81
CA ARG A 132 -2.55 -8.12 -6.36
C ARG A 132 -2.67 -7.35 -7.68
N GLY A 133 -1.57 -6.78 -8.19
CA GLY A 133 -1.53 -6.01 -9.43
C GLY A 133 -2.07 -4.57 -9.31
N ARG A 134 -2.24 -4.05 -8.08
CA ARG A 134 -2.64 -2.65 -7.87
C ARG A 134 -1.43 -1.75 -8.03
N ASN A 135 -1.59 -0.68 -8.79
CA ASN A 135 -0.57 0.37 -8.90
C ASN A 135 -0.62 1.24 -7.63
N LEU A 136 0.52 1.35 -6.96
CA LEU A 136 0.78 2.21 -5.83
C LEU A 136 1.82 3.25 -6.24
N ALA A 137 1.79 4.41 -5.60
CA ALA A 137 2.79 5.45 -5.81
C ALA A 137 3.09 6.18 -4.51
N LEU A 138 4.34 6.61 -4.37
CA LEU A 138 4.83 7.46 -3.31
C LEU A 138 5.58 8.62 -3.95
N ASN A 139 5.36 9.82 -3.47
CA ASN A 139 6.07 11.00 -3.94
C ASN A 139 6.66 11.79 -2.78
N ALA A 140 7.75 12.50 -3.07
CA ALA A 140 8.28 13.54 -2.21
C ALA A 140 8.72 14.72 -3.07
N THR A 141 8.61 15.92 -2.49
CA THR A 141 9.02 17.17 -3.15
C THR A 141 10.10 17.83 -2.33
N GLN A 142 11.19 18.23 -2.99
CA GLN A 142 12.29 18.96 -2.37
C GLN A 142 12.61 20.21 -3.18
N LEU A 143 13.04 21.25 -2.47
CA LEU A 143 13.42 22.54 -3.03
C LEU A 143 14.93 22.57 -3.26
N PHE A 144 15.36 22.81 -4.49
CA PHE A 144 16.76 22.89 -4.87
C PHE A 144 17.14 24.32 -5.20
N TYR A 145 18.22 24.82 -4.62
CA TYR A 145 18.76 26.14 -4.94
C TYR A 145 19.74 26.00 -6.11
N ALA A 146 19.44 26.70 -7.20
CA ALA A 146 20.40 26.89 -8.27
C ALA A 146 21.45 27.90 -7.80
N TYR A 147 22.71 27.46 -7.69
CA TYR A 147 23.87 28.33 -7.55
C TYR A 147 24.54 28.54 -8.92
#